data_AF-A0A419J0Y4-F1
#
_entry.id   AF-A0A419J0Y4-F1
#
_cell.length_a   1.000
_cell.length_b   1.000
_cell.length_c   1.000
_cell.angle_alpha   90.00
_cell.angle_beta   90.00
_cell.angle_gamma   90.00
#
_symmetry.space_group_name_H-M   'P 1'
#
loop_
_entity.id
_entity.type
_entity.pdbx_description
1 polymer ?
#
loop_
_entity_poly.entity_id
_entity_poly.type
_entity_poly.pdbx_seq_one_letter_code
_entity_poly.pdbx_strand_id
1 'polypeptide(L)'
;MQLRIWHKMIIGISIPSLIAIFGGLMTYGYVNNVKVRHGFVQVADDIREHVLEVRRNEKNFLLLKDEEQLKQLKDAILTLINSINNISAETVEEIGKDDFSLLLNSIEAYSSPIDILFNNYQFEADVVEKVRTEGRKLETFASTGKHADELSLNFILNLRRLEKNYMLFRDKDSLFKLKEGLAQIKNITPFCHECGPYLKAINELFSVYRESDSLINTLQITGSKLEEITGIISNRERQHIQSFFGRTQIILIITLILLCTVGPLLVYKTASYIVAPIKRLVEITKKISEGDTNLRAPLKEHDETYSLALSFNTMLDHLQLTQQSLEETVHLLNEKQKEIEKRASLGFLISGVTHELNNPLNNISLTAETMKEELKELTHEELEDFIRDILTQSERAKHIIEDLLDFSGARKNTAMDKVDIINAVEEAINLVA
;
A
#
# COMPACT_ATOMS: atom_id res chain seq x y z
N MET A 1 30.44 7.09 1.18
CA MET A 1 30.46 5.67 1.54
C MET A 1 29.76 4.90 0.43
N GLN A 2 30.48 4.14 -0.39
CA GLN A 2 29.86 3.38 -1.49
C GLN A 2 29.12 2.17 -0.90
N LEU A 3 27.83 2.05 -1.23
CA LEU A 3 26.97 1.00 -0.68
C LEU A 3 27.16 -0.31 -1.49
N ARG A 4 27.49 -1.39 -0.77
CA ARG A 4 27.44 -2.77 -1.29
C ARG A 4 26.05 -3.14 -1.78
N ILE A 5 25.96 -4.15 -2.64
CA ILE A 5 24.70 -4.66 -3.23
C ILE A 5 23.69 -5.02 -2.13
N TRP A 6 24.13 -5.73 -1.10
CA TRP A 6 23.23 -6.18 -0.04
C TRP A 6 22.63 -4.99 0.76
N HIS A 7 23.38 -3.90 0.95
CA HIS A 7 22.82 -2.69 1.55
C HIS A 7 21.72 -2.08 0.67
N LYS A 8 21.91 -2.06 -0.66
CA LYS A 8 20.91 -1.54 -1.60
C LYS A 8 19.64 -2.42 -1.60
N MET A 9 19.79 -3.75 -1.52
CA MET A 9 18.66 -4.67 -1.36
C MET A 9 17.91 -4.44 -0.04
N ILE A 10 18.64 -4.31 1.07
CA ILE A 10 18.04 -4.02 2.37
C ILE A 10 17.25 -2.72 2.29
N ILE A 11 17.83 -1.65 1.72
CA ILE A 11 17.15 -0.36 1.55
C ILE A 11 15.88 -0.50 0.71
N GLY A 12 15.93 -1.27 -0.39
CA GLY A 12 14.79 -1.49 -1.27
C GLY A 12 13.62 -2.22 -0.61
N ILE A 13 13.89 -3.06 0.40
CA ILE A 13 12.86 -3.83 1.14
C ILE A 13 12.44 -3.10 2.42
N SER A 14 13.39 -2.51 3.14
CA SER A 14 13.17 -1.90 4.46
C SER A 14 12.38 -0.61 4.36
N ILE A 15 12.62 0.23 3.34
CA ILE A 15 11.90 1.48 3.18
C ILE A 15 10.39 1.24 2.95
N PRO A 16 9.95 0.42 1.98
CA PRO A 16 8.53 0.11 1.81
C PRO A 16 7.90 -0.55 3.05
N SER A 17 8.65 -1.43 3.73
CA SER A 17 8.18 -2.08 4.96
C SER A 17 7.98 -1.07 6.10
N LEU A 18 8.90 -0.11 6.27
CA LEU A 18 8.77 0.97 7.24
C LEU A 18 7.58 1.87 6.94
N ILE A 19 7.35 2.21 5.66
CA ILE A 19 6.17 2.98 5.24
C ILE A 19 4.88 2.24 5.61
N ALA A 20 4.81 0.93 5.36
CA ALA A 20 3.65 0.11 5.70
C ALA A 20 3.42 0.04 7.22
N ILE A 21 4.47 -0.20 8.00
CA ILE A 21 4.41 -0.26 9.47
C ILE A 21 3.99 1.10 10.04
N PHE A 22 4.59 2.19 9.59
CA PHE A 22 4.26 3.53 10.04
C PHE A 22 2.82 3.91 9.69
N GLY A 23 2.39 3.62 8.45
CA GLY A 23 1.00 3.79 8.03
C GLY A 23 0.03 2.97 8.89
N GLY A 24 0.38 1.72 9.22
CA GLY A 24 -0.39 0.86 10.10
C GLY A 24 -0.50 1.37 11.53
N LEU A 25 0.63 1.77 12.15
CA LEU A 25 0.66 2.34 13.50
C LEU A 25 -0.14 3.64 13.61
N MET A 26 0.02 4.54 12.63
CA MET A 26 -0.77 5.76 12.55
C MET A 26 -2.26 5.44 12.45
N THR A 27 -2.64 4.52 11.56
CA THR A 27 -4.05 4.10 11.39
C THR A 27 -4.61 3.50 12.67
N TYR A 28 -3.85 2.63 13.35
CA TYR A 28 -4.27 2.03 14.61
C TYR A 28 -4.53 3.08 15.70
N GLY A 29 -3.60 4.05 15.86
CA GLY A 29 -3.78 5.17 16.79
C GLY A 29 -5.03 6.00 16.45
N TYR A 30 -5.25 6.29 15.17
CA TYR A 30 -6.45 6.99 14.71
C TYR A 30 -7.75 6.22 15.00
N VAL A 31 -7.80 4.91 14.70
CA VAL A 31 -8.98 4.08 14.96
C VAL A 31 -9.28 4.00 16.46
N ASN A 32 -8.26 3.91 17.30
CA ASN A 32 -8.47 3.90 18.75
C ASN A 32 -9.06 5.22 19.25
N ASN A 33 -8.56 6.36 18.77
CA ASN A 33 -9.11 7.67 19.08
C ASN A 33 -10.57 7.82 18.62
N VAL A 34 -10.91 7.30 17.43
CA VAL A 34 -12.29 7.30 16.93
C VAL A 34 -13.20 6.43 17.81
N LYS A 35 -12.72 5.26 18.26
CA LYS A 35 -13.51 4.36 19.12
C LYS A 35 -13.86 5.02 20.45
N VAL A 36 -12.91 5.73 21.08
CA VAL A 36 -13.16 6.50 22.30
C VAL A 36 -14.16 7.61 22.03
N ARG A 37 -13.95 8.40 20.96
CA ARG A 37 -14.84 9.51 20.60
C ARG A 37 -16.28 9.06 20.27
N HIS A 38 -16.44 7.88 19.68
CA HIS A 38 -17.74 7.29 19.39
C HIS A 38 -18.57 7.06 20.66
N GLY A 39 -17.92 6.66 21.76
CA GLY A 39 -18.59 6.52 23.05
C GLY A 39 -19.21 7.84 23.53
N PHE A 40 -18.51 8.95 23.35
CA PHE A 40 -19.02 10.28 23.73
C PHE A 40 -20.20 10.72 22.86
N VAL A 41 -20.18 10.44 21.55
CA VAL A 41 -21.34 10.70 20.67
C VAL A 41 -22.55 9.90 21.10
N GLN A 42 -22.37 8.63 21.48
CA GLN A 42 -23.49 7.81 21.97
C GLN A 42 -24.11 8.42 23.23
N VAL A 43 -23.29 8.83 24.20
CA VAL A 43 -23.78 9.50 25.41
C VAL A 43 -24.53 10.79 25.08
N ALA A 44 -24.00 11.62 24.17
CA ALA A 44 -24.66 12.86 23.77
C ALA A 44 -25.99 12.63 23.02
N ASP A 45 -26.05 11.60 22.16
CA ASP A 45 -27.26 11.20 21.45
C ASP A 45 -28.31 10.61 22.40
N ASP A 46 -27.90 9.78 23.37
CA ASP A 46 -28.78 9.21 24.39
C ASP A 46 -29.40 10.32 25.27
N ILE A 47 -28.61 11.32 25.70
CA ILE A 47 -29.13 12.48 26.43
C ILE A 47 -30.16 13.23 25.58
N ARG A 48 -29.84 13.48 24.30
CA ARG A 48 -30.74 14.18 23.38
C ARG A 48 -32.05 13.41 23.18
N GLU A 49 -31.98 12.09 23.09
CA GLU A 49 -33.15 11.22 22.97
C GLU A 49 -34.05 11.32 24.20
N HIS A 50 -33.50 11.22 25.42
CA HIS A 50 -34.26 11.40 26.65
C HIS A 50 -34.86 12.81 26.76
N VAL A 51 -34.14 13.86 26.33
CA VAL A 51 -34.72 15.21 26.28
C VAL A 51 -35.89 15.28 25.30
N LEU A 52 -35.79 14.66 24.12
CA LEU A 52 -36.90 14.64 23.16
C LEU A 52 -38.11 13.86 23.68
N GLU A 53 -37.90 12.80 24.45
CA GLU A 53 -38.97 12.06 25.13
C GLU A 53 -39.67 12.95 26.18
N VAL A 54 -38.90 13.65 27.01
CA VAL A 54 -39.42 14.63 27.98
C VAL A 54 -40.24 15.72 27.27
N ARG A 55 -39.73 16.27 26.16
CA ARG A 55 -40.42 17.29 25.35
C ARG A 55 -41.70 16.76 24.67
N ARG A 56 -41.73 15.47 24.34
CA ARG A 56 -42.94 14.80 23.83
C ARG A 56 -44.00 14.70 24.93
N ASN A 57 -43.62 14.27 26.12
CA ASN A 57 -44.54 14.16 27.25
C ASN A 57 -45.02 15.53 27.73
N GLU A 58 -44.19 16.57 27.64
CA GLU A 58 -44.62 17.96 27.87
C GLU A 58 -45.75 18.34 26.91
N LYS A 59 -45.56 18.13 25.61
CA LYS A 59 -46.59 18.44 24.60
C LYS A 59 -47.88 17.65 24.84
N ASN A 60 -47.77 16.38 25.22
CA ASN A 60 -48.94 15.55 25.56
C ASN A 60 -49.69 16.10 26.77
N PHE A 61 -48.96 16.48 27.83
CA PHE A 61 -49.56 17.12 29.00
C PHE A 61 -50.24 18.45 28.65
N LEU A 62 -49.62 19.30 27.84
CA LEU A 62 -50.21 20.57 27.43
C LEU A 62 -51.47 20.39 26.57
N LEU A 63 -51.56 19.30 25.82
CA LEU A 63 -52.70 18.97 24.96
C LEU A 63 -53.88 18.40 25.77
N LEU A 64 -53.61 17.41 26.63
CA LEU A 64 -54.64 16.64 27.32
C LEU A 64 -54.97 17.18 28.72
N LYS A 65 -53.99 17.81 29.38
CA LYS A 65 -54.10 18.43 30.72
C LYS A 65 -54.67 17.47 31.78
N ASP A 66 -54.26 16.21 31.73
CA ASP A 66 -54.65 15.20 32.72
C ASP A 66 -53.49 14.83 33.66
N GLU A 67 -53.83 14.19 34.77
CA GLU A 67 -52.89 13.78 35.81
C GLU A 67 -51.95 12.65 35.34
N GLU A 68 -52.41 11.80 34.43
CA GLU A 68 -51.63 10.67 33.91
C GLU A 68 -50.45 11.16 33.06
N GLN A 69 -50.71 12.09 32.14
CA GLN A 69 -49.68 12.71 31.30
C GLN A 69 -48.68 13.51 32.15
N LEU A 70 -49.15 14.16 33.21
CA LEU A 70 -48.26 14.88 34.12
C LEU A 70 -47.34 13.93 34.89
N LYS A 71 -47.84 12.76 35.28
CA LYS A 71 -47.02 11.70 35.87
C LYS A 71 -46.00 11.15 34.86
N GLN A 72 -46.40 10.88 33.61
CA GLN A 72 -45.50 10.42 32.55
C GLN A 72 -44.39 11.45 32.25
N LEU A 73 -44.70 12.74 32.30
CA LEU A 73 -43.71 13.82 32.18
C LEU A 73 -42.70 13.78 33.34
N LYS A 74 -43.17 13.61 34.58
CA LYS A 74 -42.30 13.51 35.76
C LYS A 74 -41.39 12.29 35.72
N ASP A 75 -41.92 11.14 35.32
CA ASP A 75 -41.17 9.88 35.19
C ASP A 75 -40.08 9.98 34.11
N ALA A 76 -40.38 10.63 32.98
CA ALA A 76 -39.40 10.88 31.91
C ALA A 76 -38.24 11.77 32.37
N ILE A 77 -38.52 12.79 33.19
CA ILE A 77 -37.48 13.68 33.74
C ILE A 77 -36.61 12.97 34.76
N LEU A 78 -37.20 12.14 35.61
CA LEU A 78 -36.44 11.31 36.54
C LEU A 78 -35.49 10.37 35.78
N THR A 79 -35.96 9.80 34.67
CA THR A 79 -35.14 8.96 33.78
C THR A 79 -33.99 9.75 33.17
N LEU A 80 -34.24 10.95 32.65
CA LEU A 80 -33.22 11.85 32.13
C LEU A 80 -32.16 12.21 33.19
N ILE A 81 -32.59 12.61 34.39
CA ILE A 81 -31.68 12.98 35.49
C ILE A 81 -30.83 11.78 35.91
N ASN A 82 -31.43 10.59 36.02
CA ASN A 82 -30.70 9.37 36.37
C ASN A 82 -29.69 8.98 35.28
N SER A 83 -30.06 9.10 34.00
CA SER A 83 -29.15 8.87 32.88
C SER A 83 -27.92 9.76 32.97
N ILE A 84 -28.11 11.04 33.27
CA ILE A 84 -27.03 12.03 33.38
C ILE A 84 -26.15 11.80 34.59
N ASN A 85 -26.73 11.45 35.75
CA ASN A 85 -25.98 11.15 36.97
C ASN A 85 -25.11 9.89 36.85
N ASN A 86 -25.45 8.98 35.92
CA ASN A 86 -24.68 7.77 35.65
C ASN A 86 -23.49 7.99 34.69
N ILE A 87 -23.33 9.18 34.12
CA ILE A 87 -22.22 9.50 33.22
C ILE A 87 -20.92 9.59 34.01
N SER A 88 -19.86 8.94 33.53
CA SER A 88 -18.55 8.95 34.19
C SER A 88 -17.92 10.35 34.17
N ALA A 89 -17.18 10.70 35.23
CA ALA A 89 -16.46 11.97 35.31
C ALA A 89 -15.47 12.19 34.15
N GLU A 90 -14.86 11.11 33.64
CA GLU A 90 -13.99 11.13 32.46
C GLU A 90 -14.74 11.58 31.20
N THR A 91 -15.98 11.12 31.01
CA THR A 91 -16.84 11.53 29.89
C THR A 91 -17.22 13.01 29.98
N VAL A 92 -17.47 13.51 31.19
CA VAL A 92 -17.78 14.93 31.43
C VAL A 92 -16.59 15.83 31.09
N GLU A 93 -15.37 15.39 31.40
CA GLU A 93 -14.16 16.15 31.08
C GLU A 93 -13.90 16.25 29.57
N GLU A 94 -14.18 15.18 28.82
CA GLU A 94 -13.98 15.12 27.36
C GLU A 94 -15.07 15.86 26.56
N ILE A 95 -16.35 15.78 26.96
CA ILE A 95 -17.44 16.55 26.34
C ILE A 95 -17.28 18.06 26.62
N GLY A 96 -16.68 18.40 27.76
CA GLY A 96 -16.45 19.77 28.20
C GLY A 96 -17.26 20.09 29.46
N LYS A 97 -16.56 20.49 30.52
CA LYS A 97 -17.16 20.82 31.82
C LYS A 97 -18.16 21.96 31.71
N ASP A 98 -17.91 22.94 30.84
CA ASP A 98 -18.78 24.09 30.64
C ASP A 98 -20.11 23.68 30.00
N ASP A 99 -20.08 22.92 28.90
CA ASP A 99 -21.31 22.45 28.23
C ASP A 99 -22.14 21.53 29.13
N PHE A 100 -21.48 20.65 29.88
CA PHE A 100 -22.18 19.76 30.83
C PHE A 100 -22.76 20.54 32.02
N SER A 101 -22.08 21.57 32.53
CA SER A 101 -22.63 22.44 33.56
C SER A 101 -23.84 23.24 33.07
N LEU A 102 -23.79 23.74 31.82
CA LEU A 102 -24.91 24.41 31.17
C LEU A 102 -26.10 23.48 30.98
N LEU A 103 -25.85 22.21 30.62
CA LEU A 103 -26.86 21.17 30.53
C LEU A 103 -27.54 20.95 31.89
N LEU A 104 -26.77 20.71 32.95
CA LEU A 104 -27.29 20.49 34.31
C LEU A 104 -28.15 21.67 34.79
N ASN A 105 -27.64 22.89 34.64
CA ASN A 105 -28.39 24.11 34.99
C ASN A 105 -29.69 24.24 34.18
N SER A 106 -29.69 23.82 32.92
CA SER A 106 -30.88 23.89 32.06
C SER A 106 -31.92 22.83 32.43
N ILE A 107 -31.47 21.65 32.89
CA ILE A 107 -32.36 20.60 33.41
C ILE A 107 -32.99 21.04 34.72
N GLU A 108 -32.22 21.63 35.63
CA GLU A 108 -32.74 22.16 36.90
C GLU A 108 -33.76 23.29 36.66
N ALA A 109 -33.45 24.22 35.76
CA ALA A 109 -34.37 25.27 35.36
C ALA A 109 -35.65 24.73 34.69
N TYR A 110 -35.58 23.56 34.07
CA TYR A 110 -36.71 22.90 33.41
C TYR A 110 -37.54 22.04 34.38
N SER A 111 -36.93 21.37 35.36
CA SER A 111 -37.64 20.54 36.32
C SER A 111 -38.44 21.35 37.34
N SER A 112 -37.91 22.52 37.77
CA SER A 112 -38.53 23.34 38.81
C SER A 112 -39.99 23.77 38.49
N PRO A 113 -40.33 24.29 37.29
CA PRO A 113 -41.72 24.61 36.94
C PRO A 113 -42.68 23.42 36.96
N ILE A 114 -42.18 22.20 36.72
CA ILE A 114 -43.01 20.99 36.60
C ILE A 114 -43.49 20.53 37.97
N ASP A 115 -42.61 20.56 38.96
CA ASP A 115 -43.00 20.25 40.34
C ASP A 115 -44.01 21.28 40.88
N ILE A 116 -43.88 22.55 40.50
CA ILE A 116 -44.85 23.58 40.86
C ILE A 116 -46.18 23.35 40.13
N LEU A 117 -46.15 23.06 38.83
CA LEU A 117 -47.34 22.74 38.03
C LEU A 117 -48.10 21.52 38.58
N PHE A 118 -47.39 20.50 39.06
CA PHE A 118 -47.99 19.32 39.68
C PHE A 118 -48.80 19.67 40.93
N ASN A 119 -48.22 20.47 41.82
CA ASN A 119 -48.93 20.91 43.03
C ASN A 119 -50.09 21.86 42.69
N ASN A 120 -49.91 22.74 41.70
CA ASN A 120 -50.91 23.71 41.28
C ASN A 120 -52.08 23.05 40.53
N TYR A 121 -51.89 21.91 39.87
CA TYR A 121 -52.95 21.22 39.13
C TYR A 121 -54.09 20.74 40.06
N GLN A 122 -53.75 20.15 41.21
CA GLN A 122 -54.74 19.74 42.20
C GLN A 122 -55.51 20.95 42.76
N PHE A 123 -54.80 22.04 43.04
CA PHE A 123 -55.43 23.28 43.49
C PHE A 123 -56.34 23.91 42.41
N GLU A 124 -55.91 23.86 41.14
CA GLU A 124 -56.71 24.31 40.00
C GLU A 124 -58.03 23.55 39.90
N ALA A 125 -58.01 22.22 40.09
CA ALA A 125 -59.22 21.41 40.09
C ALA A 125 -60.20 21.79 41.21
N ASP A 126 -59.70 22.03 42.43
CA ASP A 126 -60.50 22.46 43.57
C ASP A 126 -61.16 23.83 43.33
N VAL A 127 -60.42 24.78 42.77
CA VAL A 127 -60.93 26.11 42.44
C VAL A 127 -62.00 26.04 41.34
N VAL A 128 -61.81 25.20 40.32
CA VAL A 128 -62.83 24.96 39.30
C VAL A 128 -64.11 24.39 39.92
N GLU A 129 -64.01 23.41 40.83
CA GLU A 129 -65.20 22.84 41.47
C GLU A 129 -65.89 23.84 42.42
N LYS A 130 -65.12 24.71 43.08
CA LYS A 130 -65.65 25.82 43.87
C LYS A 130 -66.44 26.80 42.99
N VAL A 131 -65.90 27.19 41.84
CA VAL A 131 -66.61 28.05 40.86
C VAL A 131 -67.90 27.37 40.37
N ARG A 132 -67.87 26.07 40.06
CA ARG A 132 -69.07 25.30 39.68
C ARG A 132 -70.12 25.30 40.78
N THR A 133 -69.70 25.13 42.03
CA THR A 133 -70.59 25.08 43.21
C THR A 133 -71.21 26.44 43.51
N GLU A 134 -70.42 27.51 43.57
CA GLU A 134 -70.94 28.87 43.80
C GLU A 134 -71.84 29.32 42.64
N GLY A 135 -71.51 28.98 41.40
CA GLY A 135 -72.38 29.31 40.29
C GLY A 135 -73.69 28.50 40.25
N ARG A 136 -73.73 27.25 40.77
CA ARG A 136 -74.99 26.51 40.98
C ARG A 136 -75.88 27.19 42.02
N LYS A 137 -75.29 27.72 43.10
CA LYS A 137 -76.04 28.52 44.10
C LYS A 137 -76.61 29.78 43.47
N LEU A 138 -75.82 30.47 42.65
CA LEU A 138 -76.25 31.67 41.93
C LEU A 138 -77.38 31.39 40.93
N GLU A 139 -77.31 30.29 40.18
CA GLU A 139 -78.40 29.82 39.31
C GLU A 139 -79.69 29.53 40.10
N THR A 140 -79.56 28.85 41.25
CA THR A 140 -80.69 28.53 42.12
C THR A 140 -81.32 29.79 42.68
N PHE A 141 -80.52 30.74 43.18
CA PHE A 141 -80.96 32.04 43.66
C PHE A 141 -81.77 32.76 42.57
N ALA A 142 -81.18 32.96 41.38
CA ALA A 142 -81.83 33.62 40.25
C ALA A 142 -83.18 32.98 39.86
N SER A 143 -83.33 31.66 40.04
CA SER A 143 -84.59 30.96 39.77
C SER A 143 -85.71 31.19 40.80
N THR A 144 -85.39 31.67 42.01
CA THR A 144 -86.40 31.90 43.07
C THR A 144 -87.25 33.14 42.87
N GLY A 145 -86.87 34.04 41.95
CA GLY A 145 -87.65 35.22 41.56
C GLY A 145 -87.77 36.32 42.63
N LYS A 146 -87.07 36.22 43.78
CA LYS A 146 -87.12 37.21 44.88
C LYS A 146 -86.05 38.31 44.74
N HIS A 147 -85.75 38.75 43.51
CA HIS A 147 -84.61 39.62 43.19
C HIS A 147 -85.02 40.79 42.29
N ALA A 148 -84.13 41.78 42.14
CA ALA A 148 -84.34 42.90 41.24
C ALA A 148 -84.44 42.43 39.77
N ASP A 149 -85.27 43.11 38.95
CA ASP A 149 -85.51 42.75 37.54
C ASP A 149 -84.24 42.65 36.68
N GLU A 150 -83.18 43.37 37.06
CA GLU A 150 -81.87 43.35 36.41
C GLU A 150 -81.12 42.01 36.60
N LEU A 151 -81.44 41.24 37.65
CA LEU A 151 -80.84 39.92 37.92
C LEU A 151 -81.67 38.79 37.29
N SER A 152 -81.94 38.90 35.99
CA SER A 152 -82.73 37.89 35.27
C SER A 152 -82.01 36.53 35.18
N LEU A 153 -82.80 35.44 35.16
CA LEU A 153 -82.26 34.09 34.95
C LEU A 153 -81.46 33.97 33.65
N ASN A 154 -81.91 34.63 32.57
CA ASN A 154 -81.22 34.63 31.28
C ASN A 154 -79.83 35.26 31.36
N PHE A 155 -79.69 36.34 32.12
CA PHE A 155 -78.40 36.98 32.35
C PHE A 155 -77.43 36.05 33.09
N ILE A 156 -77.89 35.40 34.17
CA ILE A 156 -77.06 34.44 34.93
C ILE A 156 -76.67 33.24 34.09
N LEU A 157 -77.60 32.66 33.30
CA LEU A 157 -77.28 31.55 32.39
C LEU A 157 -76.26 31.95 31.33
N ASN A 158 -76.35 33.16 30.78
CA ASN A 158 -75.35 33.66 29.84
C ASN A 158 -73.98 33.83 30.52
N LEU A 159 -73.92 34.35 31.73
CA LEU A 159 -72.67 34.46 32.49
C LEU A 159 -72.05 33.10 32.77
N ARG A 160 -72.87 32.11 33.17
CA ARG A 160 -72.44 30.73 33.39
C ARG A 160 -71.93 30.08 32.11
N ARG A 161 -72.51 30.42 30.96
CA ARG A 161 -71.98 30.02 29.65
C ARG A 161 -70.60 30.64 29.40
N LEU A 162 -70.42 31.93 29.65
CA LEU A 162 -69.13 32.61 29.49
C LEU A 162 -68.05 32.05 30.44
N GLU A 163 -68.43 31.73 31.68
CA GLU A 163 -67.59 31.06 32.67
C GLU A 163 -67.13 29.70 32.17
N LYS A 164 -68.07 28.84 31.72
CA LYS A 164 -67.76 27.52 31.15
C LYS A 164 -66.86 27.63 29.92
N ASN A 165 -67.11 28.60 29.06
CA ASN A 165 -66.27 28.85 27.89
C ASN A 165 -64.84 29.23 28.32
N TYR A 166 -64.67 30.11 29.31
CA TYR A 166 -63.35 30.46 29.79
C TYR A 166 -62.62 29.28 30.46
N MET A 167 -63.32 28.48 31.27
CA MET A 167 -62.75 27.25 31.85
C MET A 167 -62.34 26.22 30.79
N LEU A 168 -63.03 26.17 29.66
CA LEU A 168 -62.74 25.25 28.57
C LEU A 168 -61.58 25.72 27.67
N PHE A 169 -61.63 26.97 27.22
CA PHE A 169 -60.73 27.46 26.18
C PHE A 169 -59.49 28.18 26.74
N ARG A 170 -59.61 28.82 27.91
CA ARG A 170 -58.52 29.53 28.60
C ARG A 170 -57.79 30.56 27.72
N ASP A 171 -58.51 31.18 26.79
CA ASP A 171 -57.98 32.15 25.84
C ASP A 171 -58.33 33.60 26.24
N LYS A 172 -57.71 34.57 25.56
CA LYS A 172 -57.89 36.00 25.85
C LYS A 172 -59.29 36.51 25.53
N ASP A 173 -59.94 35.98 24.50
CA ASP A 173 -61.29 36.37 24.07
C ASP A 173 -62.34 35.85 25.06
N SER A 174 -62.26 34.59 25.46
CA SER A 174 -63.14 34.03 26.50
C SER A 174 -62.96 34.72 27.85
N LEU A 175 -61.72 35.07 28.23
CA LEU A 175 -61.44 35.90 29.41
C LEU A 175 -62.08 37.29 29.31
N PHE A 176 -61.92 37.95 28.16
CA PHE A 176 -62.45 39.29 27.93
C PHE A 176 -63.99 39.30 28.03
N LYS A 177 -64.66 38.39 27.33
CA LYS A 177 -66.12 38.25 27.35
C LYS A 177 -66.64 37.96 28.76
N LEU A 178 -65.97 37.07 29.50
CA LEU A 178 -66.34 36.79 30.89
C LEU A 178 -66.18 38.02 31.78
N LYS A 179 -65.06 38.77 31.66
CA LYS A 179 -64.86 40.01 32.42
C LYS A 179 -65.93 41.07 32.14
N GLU A 180 -66.36 41.22 30.89
CA GLU A 180 -67.46 42.13 30.54
C GLU A 180 -68.77 41.69 31.23
N GLY A 181 -69.10 40.40 31.23
CA GLY A 181 -70.27 39.87 31.92
C GLY A 181 -70.21 40.09 33.44
N LEU A 182 -69.04 39.90 34.06
CA LEU A 182 -68.85 40.09 35.51
C LEU A 182 -68.92 41.56 35.92
N ALA A 183 -68.51 42.49 35.04
CA ALA A 183 -68.64 43.93 35.31
C ALA A 183 -70.09 44.35 35.51
N GLN A 184 -71.02 43.74 34.77
CA GLN A 184 -72.47 43.98 34.92
C GLN A 184 -72.98 43.47 36.27
N ILE A 185 -72.51 42.31 36.74
CA ILE A 185 -72.89 41.76 38.05
C ILE A 185 -72.33 42.57 39.23
N LYS A 186 -71.16 43.20 39.04
CA LYS A 186 -70.51 44.01 40.08
C LYS A 186 -71.37 45.20 40.51
N ASN A 187 -72.14 45.76 39.58
CA ASN A 187 -73.07 46.85 39.86
C ASN A 187 -74.32 46.39 40.64
N ILE A 188 -74.71 45.12 40.51
CA ILE A 188 -75.90 44.51 41.12
C ILE A 188 -75.57 43.84 42.48
N THR A 189 -74.29 43.71 42.80
CA THR A 189 -73.78 43.00 44.00
C THR A 189 -74.42 43.44 45.33
N PRO A 190 -74.76 44.73 45.58
CA PRO A 190 -75.45 45.14 46.80
C PRO A 190 -76.81 44.46 47.03
N PHE A 191 -77.45 43.95 45.97
CA PHE A 191 -78.77 43.32 46.01
C PHE A 191 -78.71 41.78 45.84
N CYS A 192 -77.52 41.20 45.85
CA CYS A 192 -77.29 39.78 45.57
C CYS A 192 -76.25 39.19 46.54
N HIS A 193 -76.73 38.48 47.58
CA HIS A 193 -75.85 37.85 48.58
C HIS A 193 -74.95 36.76 47.97
N GLU A 194 -75.48 35.97 47.02
CA GLU A 194 -74.75 34.88 46.35
C GLU A 194 -73.74 35.39 45.30
N CYS A 195 -73.84 36.64 44.87
CA CYS A 195 -72.92 37.21 43.86
C CYS A 195 -71.52 37.44 44.44
N GLY A 196 -71.39 37.76 45.72
CA GLY A 196 -70.10 37.98 46.39
C GLY A 196 -69.21 36.73 46.40
N PRO A 197 -69.68 35.60 46.97
CA PRO A 197 -68.96 34.32 46.94
C PRO A 197 -68.59 33.86 45.53
N TYR A 198 -69.51 33.99 44.57
CA TYR A 198 -69.26 33.66 43.16
C TYR A 198 -68.15 34.52 42.54
N LEU A 199 -68.21 35.84 42.72
CA LEU A 199 -67.17 36.76 42.24
C LEU A 199 -65.81 36.45 42.88
N LYS A 200 -65.78 36.08 44.17
CA LYS A 200 -64.55 35.67 44.84
C LYS A 200 -63.97 34.39 44.23
N ALA A 201 -64.81 33.38 43.99
CA ALA A 201 -64.38 32.12 43.35
C ALA A 201 -63.84 32.35 41.93
N ILE A 202 -64.47 33.22 41.13
CA ILE A 202 -63.96 33.55 39.79
C ILE A 202 -62.66 34.34 39.83
N ASN A 203 -62.50 35.28 40.76
CA ASN A 203 -61.23 36.01 40.88
C ASN A 203 -60.09 35.07 41.29
N GLU A 204 -60.37 34.08 42.15
CA GLU A 204 -59.44 33.01 42.51
C GLU A 204 -59.07 32.15 41.28
N LEU A 205 -60.07 31.78 40.46
CA LEU A 205 -59.84 31.10 39.17
C LEU A 205 -58.92 31.91 38.25
N PHE A 206 -59.15 33.23 38.13
CA PHE A 206 -58.30 34.10 37.33
C PHE A 206 -56.85 34.15 37.82
N SER A 207 -56.63 34.16 39.14
CA SER A 207 -55.26 34.11 39.69
C SER A 207 -54.59 32.76 39.38
N VAL A 208 -55.28 31.64 39.60
CA VAL A 208 -54.71 30.30 39.40
C VAL A 208 -54.38 30.05 37.94
N TYR A 209 -55.30 30.38 37.02
CA TYR A 209 -55.05 30.21 35.59
C TYR A 209 -53.89 31.09 35.11
N ARG A 210 -53.78 32.32 35.60
CA ARG A 210 -52.66 33.20 35.23
C ARG A 210 -51.32 32.63 35.70
N GLU A 211 -51.25 32.12 36.92
CA GLU A 211 -50.04 31.51 37.47
C GLU A 211 -49.65 30.25 36.69
N SER A 212 -50.62 29.36 36.46
CA SER A 212 -50.45 28.13 35.68
C SER A 212 -50.03 28.43 34.23
N ASP A 213 -50.59 29.47 33.58
CA ASP A 213 -50.15 29.92 32.24
C ASP A 213 -48.72 30.47 32.25
N SER A 214 -48.35 31.21 33.30
CA SER A 214 -46.98 31.72 33.46
C SER A 214 -45.99 30.57 33.61
N LEU A 215 -46.32 29.53 34.38
CA LEU A 215 -45.49 28.35 34.55
C LEU A 215 -45.35 27.55 33.26
N ILE A 216 -46.44 27.37 32.50
CA ILE A 216 -46.42 26.72 31.18
C ILE A 216 -45.50 27.48 30.21
N ASN A 217 -45.56 28.82 30.19
CA ASN A 217 -44.67 29.62 29.35
C ASN A 217 -43.19 29.43 29.75
N THR A 218 -42.90 29.48 31.06
CA THR A 218 -41.54 29.23 31.57
C THR A 218 -41.06 27.83 31.19
N LEU A 219 -41.91 26.81 31.35
CA LEU A 219 -41.64 25.43 30.98
C LEU A 219 -41.28 25.27 29.50
N GLN A 220 -42.05 25.90 28.61
CA GLN A 220 -41.77 25.86 27.17
C GLN A 220 -40.46 26.55 26.81
N ILE A 221 -40.13 27.67 27.46
CA ILE A 221 -38.88 28.41 27.23
C ILE A 221 -37.68 27.59 27.71
N THR A 222 -37.72 27.07 28.93
CA THR A 222 -36.62 26.27 29.49
C THR A 222 -36.47 24.94 28.75
N GLY A 223 -37.58 24.32 28.33
CA GLY A 223 -37.57 23.10 27.54
C GLY A 223 -36.97 23.31 26.14
N SER A 224 -37.27 24.43 25.49
CA SER A 224 -36.65 24.79 24.20
C SER A 224 -35.15 25.04 24.34
N LYS A 225 -34.73 25.69 25.42
CA LYS A 225 -33.30 25.90 25.72
C LYS A 225 -32.56 24.60 26.01
N LEU A 226 -33.20 23.66 26.71
CA LEU A 226 -32.65 22.34 26.97
C LEU A 226 -32.47 21.52 25.68
N GLU A 227 -33.47 21.56 24.80
CA GLU A 227 -33.42 20.94 23.46
C GLU A 227 -32.32 21.56 22.59
N GLU A 228 -32.14 22.88 22.64
CA GLU A 228 -31.07 23.58 21.93
C GLU A 228 -29.67 23.16 22.43
N ILE A 229 -29.44 23.18 23.74
CA ILE A 229 -28.13 22.84 24.33
C ILE A 229 -27.76 21.39 24.03
N THR A 230 -28.68 20.44 24.24
CA THR A 230 -28.43 19.03 23.91
C THR A 230 -28.21 18.82 22.42
N GLY A 231 -28.93 19.56 21.57
CA GLY A 231 -28.70 19.59 20.13
C GLY A 231 -27.30 20.09 19.75
N ILE A 232 -26.81 21.15 20.40
CA ILE A 232 -25.45 21.68 20.16
C ILE A 232 -24.40 20.65 20.58
N ILE A 233 -24.54 20.03 21.76
CA ILE A 233 -23.59 19.03 22.28
C ILE A 233 -23.51 17.82 21.34
N SER A 234 -24.65 17.21 20.98
CA SER A 234 -24.71 16.06 20.07
C SER A 234 -24.15 16.40 18.68
N ASN A 235 -24.54 17.54 18.09
CA ASN A 235 -24.06 17.94 16.77
C ASN A 235 -22.55 18.23 16.75
N ARG A 236 -22.01 18.85 17.80
CA ARG A 236 -20.59 19.14 17.92
C ARG A 236 -19.76 17.86 17.94
N GLU A 237 -20.14 16.90 18.78
CA GLU A 237 -19.43 15.62 18.86
C GLU A 237 -19.52 14.82 17.54
N ARG A 238 -20.68 14.88 16.86
CA ARG A 238 -20.84 14.28 15.53
C ARG A 238 -19.94 14.94 14.47
N GLN A 239 -19.83 16.27 14.46
CA GLN A 239 -18.95 17.00 13.53
C GLN A 239 -17.48 16.66 13.75
N HIS A 240 -17.05 16.53 15.00
CA HIS A 240 -15.69 16.08 15.31
C HIS A 240 -15.41 14.74 14.64
N ILE A 241 -16.26 13.72 14.86
CA ILE A 241 -16.11 12.40 14.25
C ILE A 241 -16.02 12.46 12.71
N GLN A 242 -16.92 13.21 12.05
CA GLN A 242 -16.90 13.34 10.59
C GLN A 242 -15.59 13.95 10.07
N SER A 243 -15.07 14.97 10.74
CA SER A 243 -13.80 15.60 10.36
C SER A 243 -12.60 14.65 10.55
N PHE A 244 -12.64 13.78 11.57
CA PHE A 244 -11.63 12.75 11.80
C PHE A 244 -11.63 11.67 10.71
N PHE A 245 -12.81 11.20 10.28
CA PHE A 245 -12.92 10.22 9.20
C PHE A 245 -12.33 10.73 7.89
N GLY A 246 -12.64 11.97 7.50
CA GLY A 246 -12.08 12.57 6.28
C GLY A 246 -10.56 12.69 6.31
N ARG A 247 -9.97 13.15 7.42
CA ARG A 247 -8.51 13.22 7.59
C ARG A 247 -7.85 11.84 7.53
N THR A 248 -8.46 10.84 8.17
CA THR A 248 -7.93 9.46 8.19
C THR A 248 -7.94 8.83 6.80
N GLN A 249 -9.02 9.01 6.05
CA GLN A 249 -9.12 8.55 4.65
C GLN A 249 -8.03 9.18 3.78
N ILE A 250 -7.79 10.48 3.90
CA ILE A 250 -6.73 11.17 3.15
C ILE A 250 -5.35 10.61 3.49
N ILE A 251 -5.04 10.42 4.79
CA ILE A 251 -3.74 9.85 5.21
C ILE A 251 -3.57 8.43 4.66
N LEU A 252 -4.60 7.59 4.71
CA LEU A 252 -4.59 6.23 4.17
C LEU A 252 -4.38 6.20 2.65
N ILE A 253 -5.03 7.11 1.91
CA ILE A 253 -4.84 7.24 0.47
C ILE A 253 -3.40 7.68 0.16
N ILE A 254 -2.85 8.63 0.93
CA ILE A 254 -1.46 9.09 0.76
C ILE A 254 -0.47 7.94 1.01
N THR A 255 -0.62 7.19 2.12
CA THR A 255 0.26 6.04 2.40
C THR A 255 0.12 4.95 1.36
N LEU A 256 -1.09 4.68 0.86
CA LEU A 256 -1.33 3.72 -0.22
C LEU A 256 -0.66 4.16 -1.54
N ILE A 257 -0.84 5.42 -1.95
CA ILE A 257 -0.20 5.98 -3.15
C ILE A 257 1.33 5.90 -3.01
N LEU A 258 1.86 6.26 -1.85
CA LEU A 258 3.30 6.22 -1.59
C LEU A 258 3.84 4.78 -1.64
N LEU A 259 3.11 3.81 -1.09
CA LEU A 259 3.45 2.38 -1.18
C LEU A 259 3.45 1.88 -2.64
N CYS A 260 2.39 2.20 -3.40
CA CYS A 260 2.22 1.77 -4.79
C CYS A 260 3.16 2.46 -5.78
N THR A 261 3.74 3.60 -5.44
CA THR A 261 4.67 4.34 -6.31
C THR A 261 6.13 4.13 -5.91
N VAL A 262 6.47 4.41 -4.64
CA VAL A 262 7.84 4.36 -4.14
C VAL A 262 8.33 2.92 -4.03
N GLY A 263 7.47 1.99 -3.61
CA GLY A 263 7.82 0.57 -3.48
C GLY A 263 8.29 -0.04 -4.80
N PRO A 264 7.42 -0.08 -5.84
CA PRO A 264 7.80 -0.60 -7.15
C PRO A 264 8.98 0.14 -7.78
N LEU A 265 9.10 1.47 -7.60
CA LEU A 265 10.23 2.25 -8.11
C LEU A 265 11.56 1.83 -7.48
N LEU A 266 11.60 1.65 -6.15
CA LEU A 266 12.80 1.19 -5.44
C LEU A 266 13.17 -0.25 -5.81
N VAL A 267 12.18 -1.13 -5.93
CA VAL A 267 12.39 -2.52 -6.38
C VAL A 267 12.94 -2.54 -7.80
N TYR A 268 12.35 -1.78 -8.73
CA TYR A 268 12.84 -1.68 -10.10
C TYR A 268 14.28 -1.15 -10.18
N LYS A 269 14.59 -0.08 -9.43
CA LYS A 269 15.94 0.48 -9.39
C LYS A 269 16.98 -0.50 -8.83
N THR A 270 16.66 -1.18 -7.73
CA THR A 270 17.56 -2.17 -7.13
C THR A 270 17.73 -3.40 -8.03
N ALA A 271 16.65 -3.90 -8.63
CA ALA A 271 16.68 -5.00 -9.59
C ALA A 271 17.53 -4.65 -10.82
N SER A 272 17.33 -3.47 -11.44
CA SER A 272 18.11 -3.07 -12.61
C SER A 272 19.60 -2.91 -12.30
N TYR A 273 19.94 -2.49 -11.09
CA TYR A 273 21.32 -2.33 -10.65
C TYR A 273 22.04 -3.69 -10.53
N ILE A 274 21.35 -4.74 -10.07
CA ILE A 274 21.93 -6.08 -9.88
C ILE A 274 21.87 -6.92 -11.17
N VAL A 275 20.73 -6.89 -11.86
CA VAL A 275 20.47 -7.78 -13.01
C VAL A 275 21.26 -7.34 -14.25
N ALA A 276 21.45 -6.03 -14.48
CA ALA A 276 22.12 -5.55 -15.68
C ALA A 276 23.60 -5.99 -15.79
N PRO A 277 24.44 -5.90 -14.73
CA PRO A 277 25.80 -6.42 -14.75
C PRO A 277 25.85 -7.95 -14.96
N ILE A 278 24.98 -8.71 -14.30
CA ILE A 278 24.92 -10.17 -14.44
C ILE A 278 24.54 -10.55 -15.88
N LYS A 279 23.52 -9.90 -16.45
CA LYS A 279 23.08 -10.16 -17.84
C LYS A 279 24.19 -9.87 -18.86
N ARG A 280 25.01 -8.85 -18.62
CA ARG A 280 26.19 -8.55 -19.46
C ARG A 280 27.24 -9.63 -19.37
N LEU A 281 27.54 -10.15 -18.17
CA LEU A 281 28.48 -11.27 -18.01
C LEU A 281 27.98 -12.51 -18.75
N VAL A 282 26.69 -12.82 -18.65
CA VAL A 282 26.08 -13.93 -19.43
C VAL A 282 26.27 -13.74 -20.94
N GLU A 283 26.07 -12.52 -21.45
CA GLU A 283 26.25 -12.21 -22.87
C GLU A 283 27.72 -12.34 -23.31
N ILE A 284 28.66 -11.86 -22.50
CA ILE A 284 30.11 -11.98 -22.78
C ILE A 284 30.52 -13.45 -22.78
N THR A 285 30.11 -14.22 -21.77
CA THR A 285 30.37 -15.67 -21.70
C THR A 285 29.83 -16.41 -22.93
N LYS A 286 28.64 -16.03 -23.42
CA LYS A 286 28.08 -16.61 -24.65
C LYS A 286 28.96 -16.33 -25.87
N LYS A 287 29.41 -15.09 -26.06
CA LYS A 287 30.29 -14.74 -27.20
C LYS A 287 31.65 -15.41 -27.12
N ILE A 288 32.19 -15.61 -25.91
CA ILE A 288 33.42 -16.39 -25.70
C ILE A 288 33.21 -17.86 -26.09
N SER A 289 32.05 -18.44 -25.77
CA SER A 289 31.73 -19.81 -26.20
C SER A 289 31.59 -19.95 -27.73
N GLU A 290 31.34 -18.84 -28.43
CA GLU A 290 31.31 -18.74 -29.89
C GLU A 290 32.69 -18.45 -30.50
N GLY A 291 33.74 -18.25 -29.68
CA GLY A 291 35.13 -18.10 -30.10
C GLY A 291 35.72 -16.70 -29.97
N ASP A 292 34.96 -15.68 -29.57
CA ASP A 292 35.47 -14.31 -29.38
C ASP A 292 36.03 -14.13 -27.95
N THR A 293 37.33 -14.38 -27.77
CA THR A 293 38.01 -14.27 -26.46
C THR A 293 38.46 -12.85 -26.11
N ASN A 294 38.31 -11.87 -27.00
CA ASN A 294 38.84 -10.51 -26.80
C ASN A 294 37.93 -9.62 -25.95
N LEU A 295 36.68 -10.04 -25.73
CA LEU A 295 35.72 -9.28 -24.93
C LEU A 295 36.12 -9.28 -23.45
N ARG A 296 35.84 -8.17 -22.77
CA ARG A 296 36.08 -8.00 -21.33
C ARG A 296 34.88 -7.35 -20.65
N ALA A 297 34.63 -7.75 -19.41
CA ALA A 297 33.61 -7.16 -18.57
C ALA A 297 34.02 -5.75 -18.12
N PRO A 298 33.14 -4.73 -18.21
CA PRO A 298 33.49 -3.36 -17.86
C PRO A 298 33.61 -3.19 -16.33
N LEU A 299 34.75 -2.64 -15.89
CA LEU A 299 35.05 -2.33 -14.48
C LEU A 299 34.53 -0.94 -14.09
N LYS A 300 33.20 -0.76 -14.03
CA LYS A 300 32.58 0.55 -13.74
C LYS A 300 32.28 0.79 -12.27
N GLU A 301 31.80 -0.23 -11.57
CA GLU A 301 31.28 -0.11 -10.22
C GLU A 301 32.38 -0.47 -9.20
N HIS A 302 32.19 -0.18 -7.91
CA HIS A 302 33.16 -0.50 -6.84
C HIS A 302 32.47 -1.27 -5.72
N ASP A 303 31.58 -2.20 -6.10
CA ASP A 303 30.85 -3.07 -5.20
C ASP A 303 31.12 -4.55 -5.53
N GLU A 304 30.31 -5.48 -5.05
CA GLU A 304 30.52 -6.90 -5.32
C GLU A 304 30.48 -7.25 -6.81
N THR A 305 29.78 -6.47 -7.65
CA THR A 305 29.81 -6.68 -9.11
C THR A 305 31.17 -6.36 -9.71
N TYR A 306 31.92 -5.44 -9.10
CA TYR A 306 33.30 -5.13 -9.49
C TYR A 306 34.21 -6.30 -9.21
N SER A 307 34.14 -6.86 -8.00
CA SER A 307 34.95 -8.04 -7.65
C SER A 307 34.65 -9.20 -8.59
N LEU A 308 33.37 -9.41 -8.94
CA LEU A 308 32.97 -10.44 -9.88
C LEU A 308 33.50 -10.18 -11.29
N ALA A 309 33.38 -8.95 -11.80
CA ALA A 309 33.89 -8.56 -13.11
C ALA A 309 35.42 -8.67 -13.20
N LEU A 310 36.13 -8.33 -12.12
CA LEU A 310 37.58 -8.46 -12.02
C LEU A 310 38.00 -9.93 -12.08
N SER A 311 37.44 -10.78 -11.22
CA SER A 311 37.73 -12.22 -11.23
C SER A 311 37.37 -12.87 -12.56
N PHE A 312 36.27 -12.44 -13.19
CA PHE A 312 35.88 -12.90 -14.52
C PHE A 312 36.91 -12.52 -15.58
N ASN A 313 37.38 -11.26 -15.61
CA ASN A 313 38.42 -10.84 -16.55
C ASN A 313 39.74 -11.58 -16.32
N THR A 314 40.15 -11.80 -15.07
CA THR A 314 41.35 -12.61 -14.76
C THR A 314 41.24 -14.03 -15.30
N MET A 315 40.07 -14.66 -15.21
CA MET A 315 39.82 -15.96 -15.83
C MET A 315 39.97 -15.91 -17.36
N LEU A 316 39.49 -14.84 -18.01
CA LEU A 316 39.64 -14.66 -19.47
C LEU A 316 41.10 -14.47 -19.88
N ASP A 317 41.88 -13.74 -19.10
CA ASP A 317 43.30 -13.54 -19.35
C ASP A 317 44.05 -14.88 -19.28
N HIS A 318 43.76 -15.72 -18.27
CA HIS A 318 44.32 -17.07 -18.19
C HIS A 318 43.88 -17.98 -19.34
N LEU A 319 42.63 -17.87 -19.79
CA LEU A 319 42.13 -18.65 -20.92
C LEU A 319 42.85 -18.26 -22.21
N GLN A 320 43.04 -16.96 -22.47
CA GLN A 320 43.79 -16.49 -23.64
C GLN A 320 45.26 -16.93 -23.62
N LEU A 321 45.93 -16.84 -22.47
CA LEU A 321 47.31 -17.32 -22.33
C LEU A 321 47.40 -18.85 -22.57
N THR A 322 46.45 -19.61 -22.05
CA THR A 322 46.37 -21.06 -22.28
C THR A 322 46.14 -21.37 -23.76
N GLN A 323 45.28 -20.60 -24.44
CA GLN A 323 45.04 -20.77 -25.88
C GLN A 323 46.30 -20.46 -26.70
N GLN A 324 46.98 -19.35 -26.43
CA GLN A 324 48.23 -18.98 -27.12
C GLN A 324 49.33 -20.02 -26.92
N SER A 325 49.53 -20.50 -25.68
CA SER A 325 50.53 -21.55 -25.41
C SER A 325 50.19 -22.87 -26.11
N LEU A 326 48.89 -23.21 -26.23
CA LEU A 326 48.47 -24.38 -26.99
C LEU A 326 48.73 -24.22 -28.49
N GLU A 327 48.44 -23.05 -29.07
CA GLU A 327 48.74 -22.73 -30.47
C GLU A 327 50.25 -22.82 -30.76
N GLU A 328 51.10 -22.27 -29.89
CA GLU A 328 52.56 -22.41 -29.98
C GLU A 328 53.03 -23.86 -29.87
N THR A 329 52.46 -24.64 -28.95
CA THR A 329 52.79 -26.06 -28.77
C THR A 329 52.41 -26.86 -30.01
N VAL A 330 51.23 -26.61 -30.59
CA VAL A 330 50.78 -27.24 -31.83
C VAL A 330 51.70 -26.86 -32.99
N HIS A 331 52.12 -25.60 -33.09
CA HIS A 331 53.08 -25.16 -34.12
C HIS A 331 54.41 -25.92 -34.00
N LEU A 332 54.98 -25.99 -32.79
CA LEU A 332 56.22 -26.70 -32.52
C LEU A 332 56.11 -28.20 -32.82
N LEU A 333 54.98 -28.83 -32.44
CA LEU A 333 54.72 -30.23 -32.75
C LEU A 333 54.64 -30.48 -34.26
N ASN A 334 54.00 -29.58 -35.02
CA ASN A 334 53.95 -29.68 -36.48
C ASN A 334 55.34 -29.54 -37.12
N GLU A 335 56.20 -28.65 -36.61
CA GLU A 335 57.59 -28.52 -37.08
C GLU A 335 58.41 -29.78 -36.78
N LYS A 336 58.29 -30.31 -35.56
CA LYS A 336 58.92 -31.57 -35.14
C LYS A 336 58.45 -32.75 -36.01
N GLN A 337 57.15 -32.83 -36.30
CA GLN A 337 56.58 -33.86 -37.15
C GLN A 337 57.18 -33.81 -38.56
N LYS A 338 57.26 -32.63 -39.17
CA LYS A 338 57.92 -32.44 -40.48
C LYS A 338 59.40 -32.87 -40.45
N GLU A 339 60.10 -32.60 -39.35
CA GLU A 339 61.50 -33.03 -39.18
C GLU A 339 61.62 -34.56 -39.12
N ILE A 340 60.73 -35.22 -38.38
CA ILE A 340 60.67 -36.69 -38.28
C ILE A 340 60.36 -37.32 -39.63
N GLU A 341 59.38 -36.81 -40.37
CA GLU A 341 59.03 -37.28 -41.72
C GLU A 341 60.21 -37.18 -42.68
N LYS A 342 60.94 -36.07 -42.64
CA LYS A 342 62.16 -35.87 -43.43
C LYS A 342 63.24 -36.91 -43.08
N ARG A 343 63.45 -37.18 -41.79
CA ARG A 343 64.43 -38.20 -41.33
C ARG A 343 64.00 -39.61 -41.70
N ALA A 344 62.71 -39.94 -41.62
CA ALA A 344 62.19 -41.25 -42.00
C ALA A 344 62.30 -41.50 -43.50
N SER A 345 61.99 -40.51 -44.34
CA SER A 345 62.22 -40.56 -45.79
C SER A 345 63.69 -40.83 -46.12
N LEU A 346 64.62 -40.15 -45.43
CA LEU A 346 66.05 -40.42 -45.58
C LEU A 346 66.44 -41.85 -45.15
N GLY A 347 65.87 -42.35 -44.05
CA GLY A 347 66.10 -43.72 -43.58
C GLY A 347 65.64 -44.80 -44.57
N PHE A 348 64.47 -44.61 -45.21
CA PHE A 348 63.97 -45.52 -46.25
C PHE A 348 64.92 -45.56 -47.46
N LEU A 349 65.41 -44.40 -47.90
CA LEU A 349 66.35 -44.29 -49.03
C LEU A 349 67.70 -44.93 -48.73
N ILE A 350 68.27 -44.71 -47.53
CA ILE A 350 69.53 -45.35 -47.11
C ILE A 350 69.41 -46.87 -47.14
N SER A 351 68.28 -47.43 -46.70
CA SER A 351 68.05 -48.88 -46.72
C SER A 351 68.00 -49.45 -48.14
N GLY A 352 67.38 -48.74 -49.09
CA GLY A 352 67.35 -49.13 -50.50
C GLY A 352 68.74 -49.07 -51.15
N VAL A 353 69.46 -47.97 -50.93
CA VAL A 353 70.80 -47.76 -51.49
C VAL A 353 71.83 -48.75 -50.92
N THR A 354 71.68 -49.18 -49.66
CA THR A 354 72.56 -50.21 -49.09
C THR A 354 72.49 -51.52 -49.88
N HIS A 355 71.29 -51.90 -50.34
CA HIS A 355 71.13 -53.10 -51.17
C HIS A 355 71.71 -52.91 -52.58
N GLU A 356 71.55 -51.73 -53.16
CA GLU A 356 72.12 -51.43 -54.48
C GLU A 356 73.65 -51.27 -54.46
N LEU A 357 74.24 -50.84 -53.35
CA LEU A 357 75.70 -50.77 -53.15
C LEU A 357 76.32 -52.13 -52.86
N ASN A 358 75.63 -52.98 -52.10
CA ASN A 358 76.13 -54.33 -51.83
C ASN A 358 76.28 -55.16 -53.12
N ASN A 359 75.44 -54.93 -54.12
CA ASN A 359 75.50 -55.64 -55.40
C ASN A 359 76.83 -55.45 -56.18
N PRO A 360 77.26 -54.23 -56.55
CA PRO A 360 78.54 -54.02 -57.22
C PRO A 360 79.71 -54.41 -56.33
N LEU A 361 79.65 -54.19 -55.01
CA LEU A 361 80.70 -54.63 -54.09
C LEU A 361 80.85 -56.15 -54.09
N ASN A 362 79.75 -56.89 -54.06
CA ASN A 362 79.78 -58.35 -54.12
C ASN A 362 80.30 -58.84 -55.47
N ASN A 363 79.92 -58.19 -56.57
CA ASN A 363 80.46 -58.50 -57.89
C ASN A 363 81.97 -58.23 -57.97
N ILE A 364 82.46 -57.07 -57.49
CA ILE A 364 83.90 -56.77 -57.40
C ILE A 364 84.63 -57.86 -56.63
N SER A 365 84.09 -58.25 -55.47
CA SER A 365 84.71 -59.25 -54.60
C SER A 365 84.75 -60.62 -55.30
N LEU A 366 83.65 -61.05 -55.93
CA LEU A 366 83.57 -62.31 -56.66
C LEU A 366 84.52 -62.31 -57.87
N THR A 367 84.49 -61.26 -58.68
CA THR A 367 85.37 -61.08 -59.84
C THR A 367 86.85 -61.10 -59.42
N ALA A 368 87.20 -60.44 -58.31
CA ALA A 368 88.56 -60.43 -57.78
C ALA A 368 88.98 -61.79 -57.20
N GLU A 369 88.06 -62.52 -56.55
CA GLU A 369 88.30 -63.87 -56.04
C GLU A 369 88.56 -64.85 -57.20
N THR A 370 87.69 -64.87 -58.22
CA THR A 370 87.85 -65.71 -59.41
C THR A 370 89.16 -65.38 -60.16
N MET A 371 89.44 -64.09 -60.38
CA MET A 371 90.69 -63.65 -61.02
C MET A 371 91.93 -64.11 -60.23
N LYS A 372 91.84 -64.17 -58.90
CA LYS A 372 92.94 -64.64 -58.04
C LYS A 372 93.11 -66.16 -58.08
N GLU A 373 92.02 -66.92 -58.11
CA GLU A 373 92.05 -68.39 -58.15
C GLU A 373 92.62 -68.90 -59.48
N GLU A 374 92.24 -68.28 -60.60
CA GLU A 374 92.59 -68.72 -61.95
C GLU A 374 93.83 -68.00 -62.52
N LEU A 375 94.50 -67.16 -61.72
CA LEU A 375 95.55 -66.23 -62.17
C LEU A 375 96.67 -66.83 -63.03
N LYS A 376 97.00 -68.13 -62.85
CA LYS A 376 98.05 -68.82 -63.60
C LYS A 376 97.58 -69.39 -64.94
N GLU A 377 96.27 -69.49 -65.13
CA GLU A 377 95.61 -70.11 -66.28
C GLU A 377 94.95 -69.07 -67.20
N LEU A 378 94.80 -67.83 -66.73
CA LEU A 378 94.24 -66.71 -67.49
C LEU A 378 95.21 -66.19 -68.56
N THR A 379 94.68 -65.93 -69.74
CA THR A 379 95.36 -65.16 -70.78
C THR A 379 95.44 -63.68 -70.39
N HIS A 380 96.35 -62.94 -71.04
CA HIS A 380 96.50 -61.50 -70.76
C HIS A 380 95.22 -60.71 -71.08
N GLU A 381 94.47 -61.14 -72.10
CA GLU A 381 93.19 -60.53 -72.51
C GLU A 381 92.09 -60.76 -71.47
N GLU A 382 91.97 -61.99 -70.94
CA GLU A 382 91.01 -62.32 -69.87
C GLU A 382 91.31 -61.57 -68.55
N LEU A 383 92.60 -61.37 -68.23
CA LEU A 383 93.00 -60.58 -67.07
C LEU A 383 92.62 -59.10 -67.20
N GLU A 384 92.78 -58.52 -68.40
CA GLU A 384 92.34 -57.14 -68.67
C GLU A 384 90.83 -56.99 -68.55
N ASP A 385 90.05 -57.98 -69.01
CA ASP A 385 88.59 -57.98 -68.88
C ASP A 385 88.14 -58.06 -67.41
N PHE A 386 88.75 -58.91 -66.58
CA PHE A 386 88.46 -58.95 -65.14
C PHE A 386 88.76 -57.63 -64.43
N ILE A 387 89.89 -57.00 -64.75
CA ILE A 387 90.25 -55.69 -64.20
C ILE A 387 89.25 -54.62 -64.67
N ARG A 388 88.84 -54.66 -65.94
CA ARG A 388 87.83 -53.75 -66.49
C ARG A 388 86.47 -53.93 -65.80
N ASP A 389 86.06 -55.17 -65.49
CA ASP A 389 84.82 -55.45 -64.78
C ASP A 389 84.84 -54.91 -63.35
N ILE A 390 85.94 -55.13 -62.61
CA ILE A 390 86.12 -54.55 -61.26
C ILE A 390 86.06 -53.02 -61.31
N LEU A 391 86.74 -52.39 -62.26
CA LEU A 391 86.72 -50.93 -62.44
C LEU A 391 85.30 -50.43 -62.78
N THR A 392 84.58 -51.15 -63.63
CA THR A 392 83.21 -50.79 -64.02
C THR A 392 82.25 -50.90 -62.84
N GLN A 393 82.33 -51.95 -62.03
CA GLN A 393 81.51 -52.09 -60.83
C GLN A 393 81.90 -51.07 -59.75
N SER A 394 83.17 -50.70 -59.64
CA SER A 394 83.64 -49.65 -58.74
C SER A 394 83.10 -48.28 -59.14
N GLU A 395 83.11 -47.95 -60.44
CA GLU A 395 82.52 -46.71 -60.95
C GLU A 395 81.00 -46.72 -60.76
N ARG A 396 80.34 -47.87 -60.92
CA ARG A 396 78.91 -48.02 -60.64
C ARG A 396 78.59 -47.79 -59.16
N ALA A 397 79.38 -48.34 -58.23
CA ALA A 397 79.22 -48.09 -56.80
C ALA A 397 79.43 -46.60 -56.46
N LYS A 398 80.43 -45.96 -57.10
CA LYS A 398 80.67 -44.52 -56.97
C LYS A 398 79.49 -43.69 -57.46
N HIS A 399 78.92 -43.99 -58.63
CA HIS A 399 77.73 -43.29 -59.13
C HIS A 399 76.53 -43.43 -58.18
N ILE A 400 76.28 -44.61 -57.63
CA ILE A 400 75.22 -44.82 -56.63
C ILE A 400 75.44 -43.95 -55.37
N ILE A 401 76.69 -43.79 -54.92
CA ILE A 401 77.03 -42.90 -53.79
C ILE A 401 76.87 -41.43 -54.18
N GLU A 402 77.27 -41.04 -55.38
CA GLU A 402 77.13 -39.67 -55.90
C GLU A 402 75.64 -39.28 -56.00
N ASP A 403 74.80 -40.14 -56.59
CA ASP A 403 73.35 -39.93 -56.69
C ASP A 403 72.69 -39.81 -55.29
N LEU A 404 73.12 -40.61 -54.31
CA LEU A 404 72.64 -40.51 -52.92
C LEU A 404 73.07 -39.19 -52.24
N LEU A 405 74.31 -38.73 -52.48
CA LEU A 405 74.83 -37.49 -51.91
C LEU A 405 74.19 -36.24 -52.54
N ASP A 406 73.87 -36.28 -53.83
CA ASP A 406 73.15 -35.23 -54.53
C ASP A 406 71.69 -35.14 -54.03
N PHE A 407 71.03 -36.28 -53.83
CA PHE A 407 69.65 -36.31 -53.31
C PHE A 407 69.54 -35.94 -51.82
N SER A 408 70.49 -36.36 -50.98
CA SER A 408 70.54 -35.97 -49.56
C SER A 408 70.90 -34.50 -49.34
N GLY A 409 71.26 -33.77 -50.41
CA GLY A 409 71.60 -32.36 -50.39
C GLY A 409 72.98 -32.07 -49.79
N ALA A 410 73.86 -33.08 -49.71
CA ALA A 410 75.22 -32.93 -49.17
C ALA A 410 76.13 -32.11 -50.11
N ARG A 411 75.87 -32.13 -51.43
CA ARG A 411 76.42 -31.17 -52.41
C ARG A 411 75.38 -30.13 -52.81
N LYS A 412 75.13 -29.15 -51.95
CA LYS A 412 74.59 -27.88 -52.44
C LYS A 412 75.73 -27.00 -52.92
N ASN A 413 76.09 -27.09 -54.20
CA ASN A 413 76.76 -25.96 -54.85
C ASN A 413 75.72 -24.84 -54.96
N THR A 414 75.86 -23.82 -54.12
CA THR A 414 74.87 -22.73 -53.96
C THR A 414 75.10 -21.58 -54.95
N ALA A 415 75.98 -21.77 -55.93
CA ALA A 415 76.20 -20.80 -57.00
C ALA A 415 75.11 -20.97 -58.06
N MET A 416 74.21 -19.99 -58.13
CA MET A 416 73.26 -19.86 -59.23
C MET A 416 73.89 -19.02 -60.34
N ASP A 417 74.04 -19.60 -61.52
CA ASP A 417 74.43 -18.87 -62.73
C ASP A 417 73.19 -18.46 -63.54
N LYS A 418 73.31 -17.37 -64.32
CA LYS A 418 72.27 -16.98 -65.28
C LYS A 418 72.21 -18.01 -66.40
N VAL A 419 71.10 -18.75 -66.48
CA VAL A 419 70.84 -19.73 -67.53
C VAL A 419 69.76 -19.19 -68.47
N ASP A 420 69.96 -19.37 -69.77
CA ASP A 420 68.93 -19.13 -70.78
C ASP A 420 67.95 -20.30 -70.79
N ILE A 421 66.72 -20.03 -70.35
CA ILE A 421 65.67 -21.04 -70.19
C ILE A 421 65.31 -21.67 -71.54
N ILE A 422 65.38 -20.94 -72.65
CA ILE A 422 64.99 -21.47 -73.96
C ILE A 422 65.96 -22.56 -74.39
N ASN A 423 67.26 -22.30 -74.29
CA ASN A 423 68.30 -23.30 -74.61
C ASN A 423 68.25 -24.49 -73.66
N ALA A 424 68.05 -24.27 -72.36
CA ALA A 424 67.99 -25.36 -71.39
C ALA A 424 66.80 -26.31 -71.65
N VAL A 425 65.67 -25.76 -72.10
CA VAL A 425 64.49 -26.55 -72.45
C VAL A 425 64.69 -27.30 -73.78
N GLU A 426 65.31 -26.69 -74.79
CA GLU A 426 65.64 -27.38 -76.04
C GLU A 426 66.65 -28.53 -75.83
N GLU A 427 67.69 -28.32 -75.01
CA GLU A 427 68.62 -29.39 -74.62
C GLU A 427 67.90 -30.54 -73.91
N ALA A 428 67.00 -30.22 -72.99
CA ALA A 428 66.23 -31.24 -72.27
C ALA A 428 65.28 -32.02 -73.20
N ILE A 429 64.66 -31.36 -74.18
CA ILE A 429 63.79 -32.00 -75.17
C ILE A 429 64.62 -32.93 -76.09
N ASN A 430 65.82 -32.51 -76.49
CA ASN A 430 66.72 -33.33 -77.31
C ASN A 430 67.32 -34.54 -76.58
N LEU A 431 67.25 -34.58 -75.24
CA LEU A 431 67.68 -35.72 -74.42
C LEU A 431 66.60 -36.81 -74.29
N VAL A 432 65.35 -36.50 -74.60
CA VAL A 432 64.19 -37.41 -74.47
C VAL A 432 63.61 -37.79 -75.85
N ALA A 433 64.05 -37.14 -76.93
CA ALA A 433 63.74 -37.46 -78.33
C ALA A 433 64.87 -38.30 -78.96
#